data_AF-A0A091LS85-F1
#
_entry.id   AF-A0A091LS85-F1
#
_cell.length_a   1.000
_cell.length_b   1.000
_cell.length_c   1.000
_cell.angle_alpha   90.00
_cell.angle_beta   90.00
_cell.angle_gamma   90.00
#
_symmetry.space_group_name_H-M   'P 1'
#
loop_
_entity.id
_entity.type
_entity.pdbx_description
1 polymer ?
#
loop_
_entity_poly.entity_id
_entity_poly.type
_entity_poly.pdbx_seq_one_letter_code
_entity_poly.pdbx_strand_id
1 'polypeptide(L)'
;MSPFLRIGLSNYDSGPYLPSQGEVINPYCAVMVKEAVESENGQVYVQKKPTMYPPWNSTFDAHINNGRVMHIVVKDKSAEMVSETTVELKVLAERCKKSNGKTEIWLELKPQGRMLMNARYFLEINAKDLADCETEGFFSLHQRRGAIKQAKIHNVKCHEFTATFFPQPTFCSVCHEFVWGLNKQGYQCRQCNAAIHKKCIDKVIAKCTGSAINSRETMFHKGRFKIDMPHRFKVYNYKSPTFCEHCGTLLWGLARQGLKCDACGMNVHHKCQTKVANLCGVNQKLMAEALAMIESTQQ
;
A
#
# COMPACT_ATOMS: atom_id res chain seq x y z
N MET A 1 4.15 6.41 21.92
CA MET A 1 3.84 6.37 20.47
C MET A 1 3.16 7.67 20.12
N SER A 2 3.65 8.40 19.11
CA SER A 2 3.09 9.70 18.75
C SER A 2 1.90 9.51 17.80
N PRO A 3 0.69 9.97 18.15
CA PRO A 3 -0.45 9.89 17.25
C PRO A 3 -0.23 10.80 16.03
N PHE A 4 -0.76 10.40 14.87
CA PHE A 4 -0.69 11.20 13.65
C PHE A 4 -2.03 11.19 12.90
N LEU A 5 -2.20 12.20 12.05
CA LEU A 5 -3.34 12.35 11.15
C LEU A 5 -2.88 12.10 9.72
N ARG A 6 -3.62 11.29 8.97
CA ARG A 6 -3.54 11.24 7.51
C ARG A 6 -4.56 12.22 6.94
N ILE A 7 -4.08 13.24 6.24
CA ILE A 7 -4.88 14.36 5.75
C ILE A 7 -4.88 14.34 4.22
N GLY A 8 -6.04 14.53 3.60
CA GLY A 8 -6.20 14.73 2.16
C GLY A 8 -6.96 16.01 1.86
N LEU A 9 -6.53 16.73 0.81
CA LEU A 9 -7.16 17.97 0.35
C LEU A 9 -7.73 17.76 -1.06
N SER A 10 -9.00 18.10 -1.25
CA SER A 10 -9.74 17.86 -2.49
C SER A 10 -10.80 18.93 -2.72
N ASN A 11 -11.42 18.93 -3.90
CA ASN A 11 -12.57 19.78 -4.24
C ASN A 11 -12.36 21.26 -3.88
N TYR A 12 -11.23 21.83 -4.28
CA TYR A 12 -11.00 23.26 -4.14
C TYR A 12 -11.95 24.04 -5.07
N ASP A 13 -12.59 25.03 -4.49
CA ASP A 13 -13.52 25.94 -5.13
C ASP A 13 -13.01 27.36 -4.85
N SER A 14 -12.62 28.08 -5.90
CA SER A 14 -12.04 29.43 -5.81
C SER A 14 -13.09 30.51 -5.48
N GLY A 15 -14.38 30.16 -5.42
CA GLY A 15 -15.47 31.10 -5.26
C GLY A 15 -15.86 31.81 -6.58
N PRO A 16 -16.79 32.79 -6.53
CA PRO A 16 -17.49 33.31 -7.71
C PRO A 16 -16.68 34.25 -8.63
N TYR A 17 -15.35 34.31 -8.54
CA TYR A 17 -14.54 35.12 -9.45
C TYR A 17 -14.30 34.38 -10.78
N LEU A 18 -14.89 34.90 -11.85
CA LEU A 18 -14.65 34.51 -13.24
C LEU A 18 -13.19 34.83 -13.63
N PRO A 19 -12.38 33.89 -14.12
CA PRO A 19 -11.24 34.26 -14.93
C PRO A 19 -11.78 34.88 -16.22
N SER A 20 -11.50 36.16 -16.42
CA SER A 20 -11.55 36.79 -17.73
C SER A 20 -10.66 35.97 -18.66
N GLN A 21 -11.28 35.29 -19.63
CA GLN A 21 -10.65 34.43 -20.65
C GLN A 21 -10.01 33.14 -20.12
N GLY A 22 -10.74 32.01 -20.21
CA GLY A 22 -10.25 30.69 -20.66
C GLY A 22 -8.99 30.04 -20.04
N GLU A 23 -8.30 30.67 -19.09
CA GLU A 23 -7.10 30.12 -18.48
C GLU A 23 -7.49 29.10 -17.42
N VAL A 24 -7.04 27.87 -17.60
CA VAL A 24 -7.12 26.82 -16.58
C VAL A 24 -6.25 27.27 -15.41
N ILE A 25 -6.88 27.81 -14.36
CA ILE A 25 -6.19 28.05 -13.10
C ILE A 25 -5.78 26.68 -12.57
N ASN A 26 -4.48 26.43 -12.48
CA ASN A 26 -3.93 25.21 -11.88
C ASN A 26 -3.32 25.58 -10.52
N PRO A 27 -4.15 25.89 -9.51
CA PRO A 27 -3.64 26.29 -8.21
C PRO A 27 -2.99 25.08 -7.52
N TYR A 28 -2.03 25.31 -6.64
CA TYR A 28 -1.40 24.26 -5.85
C TYR A 28 -1.34 24.64 -4.37
N CYS A 29 -1.33 23.63 -3.49
CA CYS A 29 -1.30 23.83 -2.06
C CYS A 29 0.13 23.81 -1.51
N ALA A 30 0.45 24.80 -0.68
CA ALA A 30 1.57 24.80 0.23
C ALA A 30 1.03 24.52 1.64
N VAL A 31 1.58 23.50 2.31
CA VAL A 31 1.18 23.10 3.67
C VAL A 31 2.37 23.27 4.61
N MET A 32 2.20 24.12 5.63
CA MET A 32 3.21 24.44 6.63
C MET A 32 2.73 23.94 7.99
N VAL A 33 3.49 23.05 8.61
CA VAL A 33 3.23 22.59 9.99
C VAL A 33 4.08 23.42 10.93
N LYS A 34 3.42 24.24 11.75
CA LYS A 34 4.06 25.15 12.71
C LYS A 34 3.84 24.66 14.14
N GLU A 35 4.83 24.88 15.00
CA GLU A 35 4.79 24.54 16.42
C GLU A 35 4.65 25.84 17.24
N ALA A 36 3.74 25.85 18.21
CA ALA A 36 3.72 26.92 19.20
C ALA A 36 4.96 26.84 20.10
N VAL A 37 5.65 27.96 20.24
CA VAL A 37 6.81 28.15 21.11
C VAL A 37 6.50 29.35 22.00
N GLU A 38 6.68 29.20 23.30
CA GLU A 38 6.57 30.31 24.25
C GLU A 38 7.84 31.16 24.18
N SER A 39 7.66 32.47 24.01
CA SER A 39 8.72 33.47 24.01
C SER A 39 8.39 34.55 25.05
N GLU A 40 9.38 35.37 25.41
CA GLU A 40 9.22 36.48 26.37
C GLU A 40 8.10 37.48 25.98
N ASN A 41 7.75 37.56 24.68
CA ASN A 41 6.71 38.42 24.14
C ASN A 41 5.38 37.70 23.84
N GLY A 42 5.20 36.46 24.31
CA GLY A 42 4.01 35.64 24.10
C GLY A 42 4.25 34.40 23.23
N GLN A 43 3.15 33.78 22.77
CA GLN A 43 3.22 32.57 21.94
C GLN A 43 3.55 32.91 20.48
N VAL A 44 4.57 32.26 19.93
CA VAL A 44 5.01 32.41 18.54
C VAL A 44 4.94 31.06 17.82
N TYR A 45 4.53 31.05 16.56
CA TYR A 45 4.46 29.83 15.75
C TYR A 45 5.71 29.67 14.88
N VAL A 46 6.53 28.66 15.19
CA VAL A 46 7.78 28.39 14.49
C VAL A 46 7.63 27.20 13.55
N GLN A 47 8.01 27.39 12.29
CA GLN A 47 8.07 26.31 11.30
C GLN A 47 9.44 25.61 11.38
N LYS A 48 9.48 24.39 11.91
CA LYS A 48 10.71 23.59 11.99
C LYS A 48 10.93 22.66 10.78
N LYS A 49 9.84 22.29 10.09
CA LYS A 49 9.87 21.36 8.95
C LYS A 49 9.69 22.12 7.63
N PRO A 50 10.27 21.62 6.52
CA PRO A 50 10.07 22.25 5.21
C PRO A 50 8.59 22.24 4.82
N THR A 51 8.19 23.24 4.04
CA THR A 51 6.84 23.33 3.46
C THR A 51 6.57 22.12 2.56
N MET A 52 5.40 21.50 2.73
CA MET A 52 4.95 20.38 1.90
C MET A 52 4.10 20.90 0.75
N TYR A 53 4.20 20.25 -0.41
CA TYR A 53 3.38 20.56 -1.58
C TYR A 53 2.57 19.33 -2.01
N PRO A 54 1.54 18.94 -1.23
CA PRO A 54 0.74 17.76 -1.56
C PRO A 54 -0.06 18.00 -2.85
N PRO A 55 -0.04 17.06 -3.80
CA PRO A 55 -0.95 17.10 -4.94
C PRO A 55 -2.41 17.07 -4.46
N TRP A 56 -3.31 17.72 -5.20
CA TRP A 56 -4.75 17.57 -4.98
C TRP A 56 -5.16 16.10 -5.05
N ASN A 57 -6.10 15.70 -4.20
CA ASN A 57 -6.59 14.33 -4.08
C ASN A 57 -5.52 13.31 -3.63
N SER A 58 -4.39 13.79 -3.09
CA SER A 58 -3.38 12.98 -2.41
C SER A 58 -3.48 13.14 -0.89
N THR A 59 -2.87 12.20 -0.16
CA THR A 59 -2.80 12.24 1.31
C THR A 59 -1.38 12.44 1.81
N PHE A 60 -1.24 13.16 2.92
CA PHE A 60 0.02 13.33 3.64
C PHE A 60 -0.20 13.13 5.15
N ASP A 61 0.88 12.81 5.86
CA ASP A 61 0.82 12.48 7.28
C ASP A 61 1.33 13.65 8.14
N ALA A 62 0.54 14.04 9.15
CA ALA A 62 0.83 15.13 10.08
C ALA A 62 0.82 14.62 11.52
N HIS A 63 1.96 14.74 12.22
CA HIS A 63 2.10 14.28 13.60
C HIS A 63 1.42 15.25 14.57
N ILE A 64 0.63 14.71 15.50
CA ILE A 64 -0.12 15.49 16.49
C ILE A 64 0.78 15.76 17.70
N ASN A 65 1.09 17.04 17.94
CA ASN A 65 1.70 17.52 19.17
C ASN A 65 0.85 18.66 19.76
N ASN A 66 0.99 18.94 21.06
CA ASN A 66 0.33 20.09 21.68
C ASN A 66 0.74 21.41 20.99
N GLY A 67 -0.23 22.26 20.67
CA GLY A 67 0.01 23.57 20.06
C GLY A 67 0.45 23.55 18.59
N ARG A 68 0.43 22.38 17.91
CA ARG A 68 0.74 22.33 16.47
C ARG A 68 -0.45 22.78 15.62
N VAL A 69 -0.16 23.70 14.71
CA VAL A 69 -1.11 24.19 13.71
C VAL A 69 -0.61 23.83 12.31
N MET A 70 -1.55 23.46 11.45
CA MET A 70 -1.33 23.26 10.04
C MET A 70 -1.88 24.48 9.30
N HIS A 71 -0.98 25.22 8.67
CA HIS A 71 -1.29 26.37 7.87
C HIS A 71 -1.28 25.94 6.40
N ILE A 72 -2.40 26.15 5.69
CA ILE A 72 -2.60 25.76 4.31
C ILE A 72 -2.73 27.03 3.49
N VAL A 73 -1.91 27.16 2.45
CA VAL A 73 -1.93 28.28 1.51
C VAL A 73 -2.13 27.74 0.11
N VAL A 74 -3.14 28.24 -0.59
CA VAL A 74 -3.38 28.00 -2.01
C VAL A 74 -2.62 29.04 -2.81
N LYS A 75 -1.78 28.59 -3.72
CA LYS A 75 -0.98 29.43 -4.62
C LYS A 75 -1.40 29.26 -6.07
N ASP A 76 -1.25 30.31 -6.86
CA ASP A 76 -1.46 30.29 -8.30
C ASP A 76 -0.20 29.81 -9.07
N LYS A 77 -0.25 29.83 -10.41
CA LYS A 77 0.90 29.49 -11.27
C LYS A 77 2.10 30.46 -11.10
N SER A 78 1.85 31.68 -10.64
CA SER A 78 2.84 32.72 -10.39
C SER A 78 3.48 32.61 -9.01
N ALA A 79 3.11 31.57 -8.23
CA ALA A 79 3.50 31.35 -6.84
C ALA A 79 3.01 32.41 -5.84
N GLU A 80 2.06 33.25 -6.26
CA GLU A 80 1.36 34.21 -5.41
C GLU A 80 0.28 33.51 -4.59
N MET A 81 0.08 34.01 -3.37
CA MET A 81 -0.94 33.47 -2.47
C MET A 81 -2.33 33.94 -2.92
N VAL A 82 -3.22 32.99 -3.18
CA VAL A 82 -4.61 33.24 -3.54
C VAL A 82 -5.50 33.23 -2.31
N SER A 83 -5.36 32.20 -1.48
CA SER A 83 -6.11 32.08 -0.24
C SER A 83 -5.44 31.16 0.77
N GLU A 84 -5.81 31.29 2.04
CA GLU A 84 -5.19 30.56 3.14
C GLU A 84 -6.19 30.15 4.22
N THR A 85 -5.81 29.17 5.02
CA THR A 85 -6.53 28.78 6.24
C THR A 85 -5.59 28.13 7.24
N THR A 86 -5.94 28.17 8.52
CA THR A 86 -5.15 27.56 9.59
C THR A 86 -6.03 26.57 10.36
N VAL A 87 -5.51 25.36 10.54
CA VAL A 87 -6.21 24.25 11.17
C VAL A 87 -5.40 23.76 12.37
N GLU A 88 -6.03 23.68 13.53
CA GLU A 88 -5.41 23.08 14.72
C GLU A 88 -5.46 21.54 14.63
N LEU A 89 -4.29 20.89 14.63
CA LEU A 89 -4.20 19.43 14.46
C LEU A 89 -4.83 18.66 15.64
N LYS A 90 -4.80 19.23 16.85
CA LYS A 90 -5.41 18.61 18.03
C LYS A 90 -6.93 18.60 17.94
N VAL A 91 -7.54 19.72 17.56
CA VAL A 91 -8.99 19.82 17.35
C VAL A 91 -9.44 18.87 16.25
N LEU A 92 -8.66 18.78 15.17
CA LEU A 92 -8.95 17.85 14.07
C LEU A 92 -8.88 16.39 14.55
N ALA A 93 -7.88 16.03 15.36
CA ALA A 93 -7.76 14.70 15.94
C ALA A 93 -8.93 14.34 16.87
N GLU A 94 -9.36 15.25 17.74
CA GLU A 94 -10.51 15.03 18.61
C GLU A 94 -11.81 14.87 17.80
N ARG A 95 -11.96 15.62 16.70
CA ARG A 95 -13.08 15.43 15.78
C ARG A 95 -13.06 14.04 15.15
N CYS A 96 -11.89 13.58 14.66
CA CYS A 96 -11.74 12.22 14.13
C CYS A 96 -12.08 11.15 15.18
N LYS A 97 -11.64 11.31 16.43
CA LYS A 97 -11.93 10.34 17.51
C LYS A 97 -13.44 10.20 17.76
N LYS A 98 -14.19 11.32 17.74
CA LYS A 98 -15.65 11.31 17.89
C LYS A 98 -16.37 10.64 16.73
N SER A 99 -15.80 10.65 15.53
CA SER A 99 -16.39 10.10 14.31
C SER A 99 -15.68 8.81 13.83
N ASN A 100 -15.52 7.84 14.73
CA ASN A 100 -14.98 6.50 14.41
C ASN A 100 -13.62 6.54 13.69
N GLY A 101 -12.73 7.46 14.10
CA GLY A 101 -11.38 7.62 13.59
C GLY A 101 -11.24 8.39 12.27
N LYS A 102 -12.31 8.87 11.65
CA LYS A 102 -12.29 9.59 10.35
C LYS A 102 -13.23 10.78 10.34
N THR A 103 -12.85 11.90 9.73
CA THR A 103 -13.73 13.08 9.59
C THR A 103 -13.52 13.73 8.23
N GLU A 104 -14.60 14.28 7.68
CA GLU A 104 -14.62 15.05 6.44
C GLU A 104 -15.20 16.43 6.75
N ILE A 105 -14.47 17.49 6.43
CA ILE A 105 -14.84 18.86 6.79
C ILE A 105 -14.53 19.82 5.64
N TRP A 106 -15.45 20.75 5.38
CA TRP A 106 -15.18 21.87 4.50
C TRP A 106 -14.37 22.93 5.25
N LEU A 107 -13.25 23.35 4.64
CA LEU A 107 -12.42 24.45 5.11
C LEU A 107 -12.76 25.69 4.30
N GLU A 108 -13.15 26.74 5.00
CA GLU A 108 -13.30 28.08 4.44
C GLU A 108 -11.92 28.74 4.38
N LEU A 109 -11.55 29.21 3.20
CA LEU A 109 -10.29 29.90 2.94
C LEU A 109 -10.53 31.41 2.93
N LYS A 110 -9.51 32.17 3.35
CA LYS A 110 -9.51 33.63 3.35
C LYS A 110 -8.52 34.15 2.29
N PRO A 111 -8.84 35.20 1.52
CA PRO A 111 -10.09 35.98 1.55
C PRO A 111 -11.30 35.25 0.94
N GLN A 112 -11.07 34.29 0.04
CA GLN A 112 -12.14 33.55 -0.65
C GLN A 112 -11.77 32.10 -0.96
N GLY A 113 -12.80 31.32 -1.25
CA GLY A 113 -12.72 29.92 -1.65
C GLY A 113 -12.92 28.96 -0.49
N ARG A 114 -13.13 27.69 -0.83
CA ARG A 114 -13.25 26.59 0.12
C ARG A 114 -12.60 25.34 -0.43
N MET A 115 -12.21 24.44 0.45
CA MET A 115 -11.73 23.12 0.05
C MET A 115 -12.24 22.04 0.99
N LEU A 116 -12.35 20.83 0.48
CA LEU A 116 -12.71 19.66 1.28
C LEU A 116 -11.46 19.05 1.90
N MET A 117 -11.42 18.97 3.23
CA MET A 117 -10.38 18.29 3.97
C MET A 117 -10.89 16.99 4.58
N ASN A 118 -10.19 15.90 4.28
CA ASN A 118 -10.41 14.59 4.84
C ASN A 118 -9.29 14.26 5.82
N ALA A 119 -9.62 13.86 7.05
CA ALA A 119 -8.64 13.51 8.07
C ALA A 119 -8.97 12.19 8.76
N ARG A 120 -7.96 11.34 8.91
CA ARG A 120 -8.06 10.05 9.62
C ARG A 120 -7.02 9.98 10.72
N TYR A 121 -7.47 9.64 11.93
CA TYR A 121 -6.64 9.49 13.11
C TYR A 121 -6.01 8.10 13.13
N PHE A 122 -4.70 8.05 13.33
CA PHE A 122 -3.94 6.84 13.51
C PHE A 122 -3.16 6.90 14.82
N LEU A 123 -3.22 5.80 15.57
CA LEU A 123 -2.24 5.49 16.60
C LEU A 123 -1.13 4.70 15.89
N GLU A 124 0.14 5.06 16.10
CA GLU A 124 1.24 4.16 15.74
C GLU A 124 1.11 2.88 16.58
N ILE A 125 0.44 1.87 16.05
CA ILE A 125 0.33 0.56 16.69
C ILE A 125 1.59 -0.23 16.31
N ASN A 126 2.39 -0.63 17.29
CA ASN A 126 3.35 -1.72 17.11
C ASN A 126 2.58 -2.95 16.65
N ALA A 127 3.07 -3.64 15.63
CA ALA A 127 2.37 -4.67 14.85
C ALA A 127 1.93 -5.96 15.61
N LYS A 128 1.16 -5.83 16.69
CA LYS A 128 0.60 -6.95 17.46
C LYS A 128 -0.92 -6.93 17.67
N ASP A 129 -1.64 -5.84 17.40
CA ASP A 129 -3.11 -5.79 17.60
C ASP A 129 -3.88 -5.41 16.33
N LEU A 130 -3.78 -6.22 15.27
CA LEU A 130 -4.61 -6.06 14.05
C LEU A 130 -5.34 -7.36 13.66
N ALA A 131 -5.63 -8.19 14.65
CA ALA A 131 -6.60 -9.28 14.54
C ALA A 131 -7.92 -8.84 15.21
N ASP A 132 -8.59 -7.84 14.61
CA ASP A 132 -10.05 -7.70 14.59
C ASP A 132 -10.44 -6.37 13.95
N CYS A 133 -10.74 -6.40 12.66
CA CYS A 133 -11.84 -5.66 12.00
C CYS A 133 -11.74 -5.90 10.48
N GLU A 134 -11.97 -7.13 10.05
CA GLU A 134 -12.43 -7.42 8.69
C GLU A 134 -13.92 -7.73 8.77
N THR A 135 -14.76 -6.71 8.57
CA THR A 135 -16.10 -6.82 7.94
C THR A 135 -16.54 -5.40 7.52
N GLU A 136 -16.23 -5.07 6.26
CA GLU A 136 -17.09 -4.38 5.27
C GLU A 136 -18.34 -3.64 5.81
N GLY A 137 -18.59 -2.35 5.50
CA GLY A 137 -17.99 -1.52 4.46
C GLY A 137 -18.44 -0.07 4.47
N PHE A 138 -18.20 0.60 3.33
CA PHE A 138 -18.47 2.00 3.00
C PHE A 138 -17.39 3.02 3.41
N PHE A 139 -16.30 3.07 2.64
CA PHE A 139 -16.00 4.21 1.76
C PHE A 139 -15.13 3.73 0.61
N SER A 140 -15.85 3.29 -0.42
CA SER A 140 -15.42 3.27 -1.81
C SER A 140 -15.29 4.74 -2.25
N LEU A 141 -14.09 5.15 -2.70
CA LEU A 141 -13.89 6.44 -3.33
C LEU A 141 -14.71 6.50 -4.63
N HIS A 142 -15.50 7.56 -4.73
CA HIS A 142 -16.17 8.10 -5.92
C HIS A 142 -15.82 7.41 -7.24
N GLN A 143 -16.85 6.71 -7.75
CA GLN A 143 -17.18 6.59 -9.17
C GLN A 143 -16.29 7.42 -10.08
N ARG A 144 -15.26 6.76 -10.61
CA ARG A 144 -15.09 6.83 -12.06
C ARG A 144 -16.41 6.35 -12.63
N ARG A 145 -17.16 7.22 -13.32
CA ARG A 145 -18.12 6.75 -14.31
C ARG A 145 -17.30 5.98 -15.34
N GLY A 146 -17.37 4.68 -15.19
CA GLY A 146 -16.73 3.66 -15.98
C GLY A 146 -17.13 2.38 -15.29
N ALA A 147 -17.69 1.42 -16.05
CA ALA A 147 -17.96 0.10 -15.53
C ALA A 147 -16.79 -0.34 -14.64
N ILE A 148 -17.06 -0.74 -13.39
CA ILE A 148 -16.08 -1.48 -12.59
C ILE A 148 -15.77 -2.69 -13.46
N LYS A 149 -14.72 -2.59 -14.27
CA LYS A 149 -14.14 -3.74 -14.94
C LYS A 149 -13.60 -4.53 -13.77
N GLN A 150 -14.35 -5.55 -13.36
CA GLN A 150 -13.87 -6.58 -12.44
C GLN A 150 -12.43 -6.85 -12.85
N ALA A 151 -11.49 -6.60 -11.92
CA ALA A 151 -10.08 -6.78 -12.22
C ALA A 151 -9.95 -8.19 -12.77
N LYS A 152 -9.50 -8.32 -14.04
CA LYS A 152 -9.48 -9.61 -14.72
C LYS A 152 -8.73 -10.60 -13.84
N ILE A 153 -9.47 -11.55 -13.28
CA ILE A 153 -8.94 -12.59 -12.43
C ILE A 153 -8.30 -13.60 -13.37
N HIS A 154 -7.01 -13.86 -13.17
CA HIS A 154 -6.30 -14.92 -13.85
C HIS A 154 -6.23 -16.11 -12.90
N ASN A 155 -7.03 -17.15 -13.19
CA ASN A 155 -6.99 -18.40 -12.44
C ASN A 155 -5.91 -19.31 -13.04
N VAL A 156 -4.81 -19.49 -12.31
CA VAL A 156 -3.67 -20.31 -12.75
C VAL A 156 -3.26 -21.25 -11.62
N LYS A 157 -3.32 -22.57 -11.84
CA LYS A 157 -2.96 -23.60 -10.84
C LYS A 157 -3.60 -23.35 -9.44
N CYS A 158 -4.89 -23.02 -9.43
CA CYS A 158 -5.68 -22.66 -8.24
C CYS A 158 -5.29 -21.34 -7.56
N HIS A 159 -4.44 -20.51 -8.16
CA HIS A 159 -4.20 -19.14 -7.71
C HIS A 159 -5.15 -18.17 -8.42
N GLU A 160 -5.82 -17.33 -7.62
CA GLU A 160 -6.59 -16.19 -8.10
C GLU A 160 -5.67 -14.95 -8.21
N PHE A 161 -4.98 -14.81 -9.34
CA PHE A 161 -4.06 -13.70 -9.57
C PHE A 161 -4.80 -12.45 -10.06
N THR A 162 -4.52 -11.32 -9.41
CA THR A 162 -4.99 -10.01 -9.84
C THR A 162 -3.79 -9.11 -10.14
N ALA A 163 -3.89 -8.31 -11.21
CA ALA A 163 -2.83 -7.38 -11.57
C ALA A 163 -2.79 -6.23 -10.55
N THR A 164 -1.66 -6.10 -9.84
CA THR A 164 -1.48 -5.19 -8.71
C THR A 164 -0.31 -4.24 -8.93
N PHE A 165 -0.37 -3.11 -8.23
CA PHE A 165 0.75 -2.19 -8.06
C PHE A 165 1.42 -2.49 -6.72
N PHE A 166 2.74 -2.70 -6.71
CA PHE A 166 3.51 -2.94 -5.50
C PHE A 166 4.15 -1.62 -5.04
N PRO A 167 3.63 -0.96 -3.98
CA PRO A 167 4.17 0.31 -3.49
C PRO A 167 5.51 0.13 -2.76
N GLN A 168 5.85 -1.10 -2.39
CA GLN A 168 7.09 -1.48 -1.74
C GLN A 168 7.91 -2.38 -2.66
N PRO A 169 9.24 -2.37 -2.51
CA PRO A 169 10.08 -3.27 -3.29
C PRO A 169 9.68 -4.72 -3.05
N THR A 170 9.23 -5.39 -4.12
CA THR A 170 8.68 -6.75 -4.08
C THR A 170 9.46 -7.64 -5.04
N PHE A 171 9.83 -8.83 -4.58
CA PHE A 171 10.51 -9.84 -5.39
C PHE A 171 9.55 -10.93 -5.88
N CYS A 172 9.79 -11.45 -7.08
CA CYS A 172 8.96 -12.50 -7.67
C CYS A 172 9.25 -13.86 -7.04
N SER A 173 8.21 -14.61 -6.65
CA SER A 173 8.37 -15.96 -6.06
C SER A 173 8.83 -17.06 -7.02
N VAL A 174 8.83 -16.79 -8.33
CA VAL A 174 9.22 -17.77 -9.37
C VAL A 174 10.66 -17.56 -9.82
N CYS A 175 11.07 -16.32 -10.07
CA CYS A 175 12.41 -16.02 -10.56
C CYS A 175 13.31 -15.31 -9.56
N HIS A 176 12.80 -14.95 -8.38
CA HIS A 176 13.52 -14.26 -7.30
C HIS A 176 14.11 -12.89 -7.67
N GLU A 177 13.75 -12.36 -8.84
CA GLU A 177 14.15 -11.04 -9.30
C GLU A 177 13.17 -9.95 -8.86
N PHE A 178 13.67 -8.72 -8.83
CA PHE A 178 12.90 -7.54 -8.44
C PHE A 178 11.74 -7.27 -9.40
N VAL A 179 10.53 -7.04 -8.88
CA VAL A 179 9.34 -6.67 -9.66
C VAL A 179 9.34 -5.14 -9.83
N TRP A 180 9.71 -4.68 -11.02
CA TRP A 180 9.84 -3.26 -11.36
C TRP A 180 9.03 -2.87 -12.60
N GLY A 181 8.57 -1.61 -12.65
CA GLY A 181 7.90 -1.01 -13.82
C GLY A 181 7.03 0.20 -13.47
N LEU A 182 6.54 0.91 -14.50
CA LEU A 182 5.53 1.96 -14.36
C LEU A 182 4.12 1.31 -14.39
N ASN A 183 3.18 1.73 -13.53
CA ASN A 183 1.83 1.14 -13.36
C ASN A 183 1.83 -0.28 -12.75
N LYS A 184 0.79 -1.11 -13.00
CA LYS A 184 0.66 -2.46 -12.42
C LYS A 184 1.85 -3.35 -12.83
N GLN A 185 2.75 -3.60 -11.88
CA GLN A 185 4.09 -4.17 -12.13
C GLN A 185 4.09 -5.71 -12.14
N GLY A 186 3.07 -6.33 -11.55
CA GLY A 186 2.97 -7.78 -11.51
C GLY A 186 1.60 -8.27 -11.04
N TYR A 187 1.56 -9.53 -10.67
CA TYR A 187 0.36 -10.20 -10.17
C TYR A 187 0.54 -10.58 -8.71
N GLN A 188 -0.53 -10.43 -7.93
CA GLN A 188 -0.61 -10.93 -6.56
C GLN A 188 -1.79 -11.89 -6.44
N CYS A 189 -1.55 -13.06 -5.86
CA CYS A 189 -2.62 -14.00 -5.55
C CYS A 189 -3.43 -13.48 -4.35
N ARG A 190 -4.76 -13.39 -4.48
CA ARG A 190 -5.64 -12.91 -3.39
C ARG A 190 -5.66 -13.82 -2.17
N GLN A 191 -5.39 -15.11 -2.35
CA GLN A 191 -5.57 -16.14 -1.32
C GLN A 191 -4.28 -16.34 -0.53
N CYS A 192 -3.17 -16.61 -1.23
CA CYS A 192 -1.89 -16.88 -0.58
C CYS A 192 -0.94 -15.68 -0.52
N ASN A 193 -1.27 -14.55 -1.16
CA ASN A 193 -0.39 -13.37 -1.30
C ASN A 193 0.93 -13.61 -2.02
N ALA A 194 1.04 -14.68 -2.83
CA ALA A 194 2.20 -14.88 -3.68
C ALA A 194 2.32 -13.74 -4.72
N ALA A 195 3.51 -13.17 -4.86
CA ALA A 195 3.80 -12.06 -5.77
C ALA A 195 4.68 -12.53 -6.93
N ILE A 196 4.28 -12.24 -8.17
CA ILE A 196 4.98 -12.67 -9.38
C ILE A 196 5.04 -11.59 -10.45
N HIS A 197 6.01 -11.66 -11.36
CA HIS A 197 6.00 -10.83 -12.57
C HIS A 197 4.86 -11.22 -13.52
N LYS A 198 4.49 -10.27 -14.38
CA LYS A 198 3.58 -10.53 -15.51
C LYS A 198 4.06 -11.67 -16.43
N LYS A 199 5.37 -11.76 -16.66
CA LYS A 199 6.03 -12.81 -17.48
C LYS A 199 6.17 -14.17 -16.78
N CYS A 200 5.97 -14.22 -15.47
CA CYS A 200 6.17 -15.43 -14.66
C CYS A 200 4.86 -16.14 -14.34
N ILE A 201 3.72 -15.59 -14.74
CA ILE A 201 2.39 -16.17 -14.47
C ILE A 201 2.24 -17.57 -15.07
N ASP A 202 2.70 -17.78 -16.31
CA ASP A 202 2.60 -19.08 -16.98
C ASP A 202 3.66 -20.08 -16.48
N LYS A 203 4.67 -19.60 -15.73
CA LYS A 203 5.73 -20.41 -15.12
C LYS A 203 5.40 -20.90 -13.70
N VAL A 204 4.21 -20.58 -13.18
CA VAL A 204 3.79 -21.03 -11.85
C VAL A 204 3.44 -22.52 -11.91
N ILE A 205 4.21 -23.34 -11.21
CA ILE A 205 3.99 -24.79 -11.10
C ILE A 205 3.26 -25.12 -9.79
N ALA A 206 3.55 -24.36 -8.73
CA ALA A 206 2.99 -24.54 -7.41
C ALA A 206 1.45 -24.38 -7.42
N LYS A 207 0.76 -25.28 -6.70
CA LYS A 207 -0.66 -25.13 -6.43
C LYS A 207 -0.87 -24.17 -5.27
N CYS A 208 -1.92 -23.36 -5.35
CA CYS A 208 -2.29 -22.46 -4.26
C CYS A 208 -2.71 -23.25 -3.03
N THR A 209 -2.00 -23.05 -1.92
CA THR A 209 -2.31 -23.61 -0.60
C THR A 209 -3.53 -22.95 0.06
N GLY A 210 -3.85 -21.70 -0.31
CA GLY A 210 -4.98 -20.93 0.25
C GLY A 210 -6.35 -21.24 -0.37
N SER A 211 -6.39 -21.78 -1.60
CA SER A 211 -7.65 -22.13 -2.28
C SER A 211 -8.06 -23.60 -2.11
N ALA A 212 -7.21 -24.42 -1.47
CA ALA A 212 -7.35 -25.88 -1.45
C ALA A 212 -8.52 -26.41 -0.59
N ILE A 213 -9.39 -25.55 -0.05
CA ILE A 213 -10.52 -25.96 0.78
C ILE A 213 -11.76 -26.32 -0.07
N ASN A 214 -11.89 -25.86 -1.32
CA ASN A 214 -13.17 -25.99 -2.05
C ASN A 214 -13.07 -26.25 -3.58
N SER A 215 -12.47 -27.35 -4.06
CA SER A 215 -13.04 -27.99 -5.26
C SER A 215 -12.59 -29.45 -5.49
N ARG A 216 -13.55 -30.25 -5.96
CA ARG A 216 -13.38 -31.62 -6.51
C ARG A 216 -12.51 -31.69 -7.78
N GLU A 217 -11.95 -30.57 -8.26
CA GLU A 217 -11.06 -30.51 -9.43
C GLU A 217 -9.64 -31.03 -9.17
N THR A 218 -9.29 -31.32 -7.92
CA THR A 218 -7.98 -31.86 -7.52
C THR A 218 -7.67 -33.24 -8.11
N MET A 219 -8.64 -33.93 -8.72
CA MET A 219 -8.47 -35.29 -9.22
C MET A 219 -8.08 -35.42 -10.71
N PHE A 220 -8.28 -34.40 -11.57
CA PHE A 220 -8.05 -34.55 -13.02
C PHE A 220 -6.73 -33.97 -13.54
N HIS A 221 -6.08 -33.03 -12.85
CA HIS A 221 -4.72 -32.57 -13.22
C HIS A 221 -3.63 -33.34 -12.47
N LYS A 222 -3.75 -34.67 -12.49
CA LYS A 222 -2.81 -35.64 -11.90
C LYS A 222 -1.79 -36.11 -12.96
N GLY A 223 -1.38 -35.21 -13.85
CA GLY A 223 -0.44 -35.50 -14.94
C GLY A 223 1.01 -35.31 -14.50
N ARG A 224 1.60 -36.40 -14.00
CA ARG A 224 3.03 -36.77 -14.05
C ARG A 224 4.01 -36.40 -12.93
N PHE A 225 3.82 -35.36 -12.11
CA PHE A 225 4.76 -35.12 -10.98
C PHE A 225 4.07 -34.58 -9.73
N LYS A 226 3.74 -35.46 -8.78
CA LYS A 226 3.38 -35.05 -7.41
C LYS A 226 4.66 -34.86 -6.61
N ILE A 227 5.34 -33.74 -6.82
CA ILE A 227 6.46 -33.35 -5.96
C ILE A 227 5.83 -32.69 -4.73
N ASP A 228 5.87 -33.41 -3.61
CA ASP A 228 5.38 -32.96 -2.31
C ASP A 228 6.54 -33.06 -1.30
N MET A 229 7.53 -32.18 -1.49
CA MET A 229 8.71 -32.13 -0.63
C MET A 229 8.61 -30.93 0.32
N PRO A 230 8.24 -31.13 1.59
CA PRO A 230 7.99 -30.04 2.52
C PRO A 230 9.30 -29.33 2.90
N HIS A 231 9.20 -28.03 3.14
CA HIS A 231 10.33 -27.24 3.64
C HIS A 231 10.54 -27.45 5.13
N ARG A 232 11.80 -27.65 5.54
CA ARG A 232 12.19 -27.65 6.97
C ARG A 232 12.56 -26.24 7.41
N PHE A 233 11.56 -25.44 7.75
CA PHE A 233 11.73 -24.06 8.19
C PHE A 233 12.18 -23.97 9.66
N LYS A 234 13.19 -23.14 9.93
CA LYS A 234 13.62 -22.78 11.29
C LYS A 234 13.70 -21.26 11.42
N VAL A 235 13.48 -20.76 12.63
CA VAL A 235 13.61 -19.33 12.93
C VAL A 235 15.06 -18.90 12.69
N TYR A 236 15.24 -17.82 11.93
CA TYR A 236 16.55 -17.32 11.55
C TYR A 236 16.69 -15.83 11.86
N ASN A 237 17.91 -15.44 12.27
CA ASN A 237 18.29 -14.06 12.51
C ASN A 237 19.07 -13.55 11.30
N TYR A 238 18.43 -12.70 10.49
CA TYR A 238 19.04 -12.12 9.30
C TYR A 238 19.91 -10.93 9.70
N LYS A 239 21.15 -10.90 9.18
CA LYS A 239 22.12 -9.80 9.42
C LYS A 239 22.01 -8.67 8.39
N SER A 240 21.21 -8.85 7.35
CA SER A 240 20.99 -7.91 6.26
C SER A 240 19.51 -7.89 5.86
N PRO A 241 19.03 -6.81 5.22
CA PRO A 241 17.68 -6.75 4.66
C PRO A 241 17.43 -7.97 3.76
N THR A 242 16.48 -8.82 4.14
CA THR A 242 16.16 -10.07 3.44
C THR A 242 14.67 -10.08 3.10
N PHE A 243 14.30 -10.58 1.93
CA PHE A 243 12.92 -10.59 1.45
C PHE A 243 12.31 -11.99 1.56
N CYS A 244 11.01 -12.05 1.79
CA CYS A 244 10.25 -13.28 1.76
C CYS A 244 10.12 -13.75 0.31
N GLU A 245 10.56 -14.96 0.02
CA GLU A 245 10.51 -15.55 -1.33
C GLU A 245 9.11 -16.01 -1.73
N HIS A 246 8.13 -15.93 -0.82
CA HIS A 246 6.73 -16.25 -1.12
C HIS A 246 5.91 -15.01 -1.50
N CYS A 247 5.83 -14.03 -0.60
CA CYS A 247 5.06 -12.80 -0.84
C CYS A 247 5.89 -11.65 -1.42
N GLY A 248 7.20 -11.82 -1.54
CA GLY A 248 8.12 -10.86 -2.13
C GLY A 248 8.50 -9.68 -1.24
N THR A 249 7.88 -9.51 -0.06
CA THR A 249 8.09 -8.34 0.80
C THR A 249 9.17 -8.55 1.87
N LEU A 250 9.68 -7.45 2.42
CA LEU A 250 10.81 -7.46 3.37
C LEU A 250 10.49 -8.24 4.66
N LEU A 251 11.42 -9.06 5.12
CA LEU A 251 11.45 -9.66 6.45
C LEU A 251 11.93 -8.59 7.44
N TRP A 252 10.98 -7.92 8.08
CA TRP A 252 11.25 -6.77 8.95
C TRP A 252 11.52 -7.20 10.40
N GLY A 253 12.38 -6.46 11.10
CA GLY A 253 12.67 -6.64 12.54
C GLY A 253 14.16 -6.68 12.90
N LEU A 254 14.48 -6.51 14.19
CA LEU A 254 15.86 -6.49 14.71
C LEU A 254 16.42 -7.91 14.96
N ALA A 255 15.57 -8.88 15.26
CA ALA A 255 15.92 -10.29 15.40
C ALA A 255 14.72 -11.18 15.04
N ARG A 256 14.98 -12.45 14.71
CA ARG A 256 13.98 -13.50 14.41
C ARG A 256 12.95 -13.05 13.36
N GLN A 257 13.41 -12.32 12.35
CA GLN A 257 12.55 -11.63 11.36
C GLN A 257 11.70 -12.60 10.55
N GLY A 258 12.16 -13.84 10.40
CA GLY A 258 11.44 -14.88 9.70
C GLY A 258 12.04 -16.25 9.87
N LEU A 259 11.68 -17.10 8.92
CA LEU A 259 12.05 -18.50 8.87
C LEU A 259 12.97 -18.71 7.66
N LYS A 260 13.96 -19.58 7.81
CA LYS A 260 14.82 -20.05 6.73
C LYS A 260 14.70 -21.56 6.62
N CYS A 261 14.59 -22.07 5.41
CA CYS A 261 14.61 -23.50 5.17
C CYS A 261 16.05 -24.03 5.26
N ASP A 262 16.29 -25.04 6.09
CA ASP A 262 17.63 -25.62 6.25
C ASP A 262 18.13 -26.33 4.99
N ALA A 263 17.22 -26.91 4.20
CA ALA A 263 17.58 -27.72 3.05
C ALA A 263 17.83 -26.88 1.78
N CYS A 264 16.94 -25.93 1.47
CA CYS A 264 17.03 -25.13 0.24
C CYS A 264 17.33 -23.65 0.46
N GLY A 265 17.46 -23.20 1.71
CA GLY A 265 17.80 -21.81 2.04
C GLY A 265 16.67 -20.80 1.85
N MET A 266 15.46 -21.23 1.46
CA MET A 266 14.32 -20.35 1.21
C MET A 266 13.93 -19.55 2.46
N ASN A 267 13.75 -18.24 2.29
CA ASN A 267 13.44 -17.31 3.38
C ASN A 267 11.97 -16.89 3.32
N VAL A 268 11.23 -17.01 4.43
CA VAL A 268 9.79 -16.68 4.48
C VAL A 268 9.38 -16.00 5.79
N HIS A 269 8.30 -15.22 5.79
CA HIS A 269 7.70 -14.74 7.03
C HIS A 269 7.08 -15.91 7.81
N HIS A 270 6.97 -15.76 9.13
CA HIS A 270 6.22 -16.68 9.98
C HIS A 270 4.80 -16.96 9.44
N LYS A 271 4.08 -15.90 9.05
CA LYS A 271 2.73 -16.00 8.46
C LYS A 271 2.68 -16.63 7.06
N CYS A 272 3.81 -16.69 6.37
CA CYS A 272 3.89 -17.25 5.02
C CYS A 272 4.22 -18.74 5.04
N GLN A 273 4.73 -19.28 6.15
CA GLN A 273 5.11 -20.68 6.28
C GLN A 273 4.02 -21.65 5.81
N THR A 274 2.78 -21.47 6.26
CA THR A 274 1.65 -22.34 5.93
C THR A 274 1.10 -22.11 4.52
N LYS A 275 1.52 -21.02 3.86
CA LYS A 275 1.06 -20.61 2.53
C LYS A 275 2.04 -21.02 1.42
N VAL A 276 3.25 -21.45 1.78
CA VAL A 276 4.29 -21.91 0.85
C VAL A 276 3.96 -23.32 0.38
N ALA A 277 4.16 -23.59 -0.91
CA ALA A 277 3.97 -24.93 -1.47
C ALA A 277 5.12 -25.87 -1.07
N ASN A 278 4.83 -27.17 -1.00
CA ASN A 278 5.80 -28.22 -0.66
C ASN A 278 6.69 -28.56 -1.88
N LEU A 279 7.53 -27.62 -2.29
CA LEU A 279 8.44 -27.75 -3.44
C LEU A 279 9.89 -27.46 -3.02
N CYS A 280 10.29 -27.97 -1.86
CA CYS A 280 11.63 -27.73 -1.31
C CYS A 280 12.72 -28.25 -2.26
N GLY A 281 13.72 -27.40 -2.54
CA GLY A 281 14.85 -27.74 -3.42
C GLY A 281 14.53 -27.68 -4.92
N VAL A 282 13.32 -27.27 -5.31
CA VAL A 282 12.91 -27.20 -6.72
C VAL A 282 13.00 -25.77 -7.24
N ASN A 283 13.76 -25.56 -8.32
CA ASN A 283 13.76 -24.29 -9.03
C ASN A 283 12.57 -24.22 -10.01
N GLN A 284 11.56 -23.42 -9.66
CA GLN A 284 10.32 -23.32 -10.44
C GLN A 284 10.55 -22.81 -11.87
N LYS A 285 11.49 -21.89 -12.07
CA LYS A 285 11.81 -21.34 -13.40
C LYS A 285 12.38 -22.43 -14.31
N LEU A 286 13.39 -23.16 -13.84
CA LEU A 286 14.04 -24.22 -14.61
C LEU A 286 13.07 -25.38 -14.89
N MET A 287 12.27 -25.76 -13.90
CA MET A 287 11.25 -26.80 -14.11
C MET A 287 10.20 -26.38 -15.13
N ALA A 288 9.76 -25.12 -15.11
CA ALA A 288 8.76 -24.62 -16.07
C ALA A 288 9.33 -24.61 -17.49
N GLU A 289 10.60 -24.24 -17.64
CA GLU A 289 11.32 -24.26 -18.91
C GLU A 289 11.50 -25.70 -19.43
N ALA A 290 11.85 -26.66 -18.57
CA ALA A 290 11.95 -28.07 -18.94
C ALA A 290 10.59 -28.67 -19.36
N LEU A 291 9.51 -28.34 -18.65
CA LEU A 291 8.17 -28.77 -19.01
C LEU A 291 7.73 -28.22 -20.37
N ALA A 292 8.02 -26.95 -20.64
CA ALA A 292 7.72 -26.33 -21.93
C ALA A 292 8.47 -27.01 -23.10
N MET A 293 9.73 -27.42 -22.90
CA MET A 293 10.51 -28.16 -23.92
C MET A 293 9.92 -29.55 -24.21
N ILE A 294 9.43 -30.25 -23.18
CA ILE A 294 8.81 -31.57 -23.37
C ILE A 294 7.51 -31.44 -24.16
N GLU A 295 6.69 -30.44 -23.84
CA GLU A 295 5.43 -30.18 -24.55
C GLU A 295 5.65 -29.83 -26.03
N SER A 296 6.71 -29.07 -26.35
CA SER A 296 7.04 -28.73 -27.74
C SER A 296 7.59 -29.89 -28.57
N THR A 297 8.07 -30.96 -27.92
CA THR A 297 8.64 -32.15 -28.59
C THR A 297 7.58 -33.21 -28.89
N GLN A 298 6.37 -33.08 -28.31
CA GLN A 298 5.24 -33.99 -28.51
C GLN A 298 4.19 -33.49 -29.52
N GLN A 299 4.42 -32.32 -30.13
CA GLN A 299 3.66 -31.80 -31.29
C GLN A 299 4.45 -32.02 -32.57
#